data_AF-A0A3D5ST28-F1
#
_entry.id   AF-A0A3D5ST28-F1
#
_cell.length_a   1.000
_cell.length_b   1.000
_cell.length_c   1.000
_cell.angle_alpha   90.00
_cell.angle_beta   90.00
_cell.angle_gamma   90.00
#
_symmetry.space_group_name_H-M   'P 1'
#
loop_
_entity.id
_entity.type
_entity.pdbx_description
1 polymer ?
#
loop_
_entity_poly.entity_id
_entity_poly.type
_entity_poly.pdbx_seq_one_letter_code
_entity_poly.pdbx_strand_id
1 'polypeptide(L)'
;KADLLWRHASDGRNYLWLMNGASRTETQLPSVANTFQLAAIGDFSADGKADLLWRHASDGRNYLWLMNGASRTETQLPSVGAAYQVAATADYDGNGSTDIAWRHAASGQVYQWLIDPTTLARTETLIGTVSPANFSVITP
;
A
#
# COMPACT_ATOMS: atom_id res chain seq x y z
N LYS A 1 -5.81 17.50 -1.39
CA LYS A 1 -7.00 17.35 -0.52
C LYS A 1 -7.09 15.89 -0.14
N ALA A 2 -7.30 15.54 1.12
CA ALA A 2 -7.30 14.15 1.58
C ALA A 2 -8.71 13.70 1.98
N ASP A 3 -8.97 12.42 1.81
CA ASP A 3 -10.22 11.73 2.16
C ASP A 3 -9.98 10.73 3.30
N LEU A 4 -11.05 10.14 3.85
CA LEU A 4 -10.94 9.13 4.91
C LEU A 4 -11.46 7.78 4.42
N LEU A 5 -10.69 6.71 4.66
CA LEU A 5 -11.08 5.34 4.39
C LEU A 5 -11.34 4.60 5.70
N TRP A 6 -12.54 4.04 5.83
CA TRP A 6 -12.93 3.19 6.95
C TRP A 6 -13.03 1.74 6.50
N ARG A 7 -12.34 0.84 7.20
CA ARG A 7 -12.42 -0.60 6.96
C ARG A 7 -13.06 -1.28 8.15
N HIS A 8 -14.06 -2.12 7.89
CA HIS A 8 -14.61 -3.01 8.88
C HIS A 8 -13.86 -4.35 8.83
N ALA A 9 -12.95 -4.55 9.78
CA ALA A 9 -11.94 -5.61 9.70
C ALA A 9 -12.51 -7.05 9.71
N SER A 10 -13.70 -7.28 10.27
CA SER A 10 -14.27 -8.63 10.42
C SER A 10 -15.03 -9.11 9.18
N ASP A 11 -15.77 -8.22 8.51
CA ASP A 11 -16.61 -8.54 7.34
C ASP A 11 -16.08 -7.96 6.02
N GLY A 12 -15.00 -7.17 6.07
CA GLY A 12 -14.30 -6.68 4.90
C GLY A 12 -14.95 -5.48 4.19
N ARG A 13 -16.04 -4.92 4.71
CA ARG A 13 -16.66 -3.70 4.13
C ARG A 13 -15.69 -2.52 4.22
N ASN A 14 -15.73 -1.66 3.20
CA ASN A 14 -14.91 -0.46 3.12
C ASN A 14 -15.81 0.75 2.79
N TYR A 15 -15.66 1.85 3.53
CA TYR A 15 -16.37 3.11 3.30
C TYR A 15 -15.37 4.21 3.03
N LEU A 16 -15.56 4.94 1.94
CA LEU A 16 -14.79 6.12 1.60
C LEU A 16 -15.62 7.36 1.94
N TRP A 17 -15.04 8.25 2.74
CA TRP A 17 -15.57 9.57 3.02
C TRP A 17 -14.81 10.58 2.18
N LEU A 18 -15.46 11.03 1.11
CA LEU A 18 -15.00 12.14 0.30
C LEU A 18 -15.18 13.43 1.11
N MET A 19 -14.09 13.98 1.60
CA MET A 19 -14.10 15.10 2.54
C MET A 19 -14.28 16.43 1.80
N ASN A 20 -14.75 17.47 2.47
CA ASN A 20 -14.70 18.86 2.03
C ASN A 20 -14.64 19.76 3.25
N GLY A 21 -13.43 19.95 3.79
CA GLY A 21 -13.28 20.48 5.14
C GLY A 21 -13.93 19.52 6.14
N ALA A 22 -14.84 20.03 6.98
CA ALA A 22 -15.60 19.22 7.95
C ALA A 22 -16.82 18.51 7.36
N SER A 23 -17.24 18.84 6.14
CA SER A 23 -18.33 18.16 5.43
C SER A 23 -17.82 16.90 4.73
N ARG A 24 -18.69 15.91 4.51
CA ARG A 24 -18.34 14.69 3.77
C ARG A 24 -19.49 14.13 2.95
N THR A 25 -19.15 13.43 1.87
CA THR A 25 -20.02 12.47 1.19
C THR A 25 -19.48 11.07 1.43
N GLU A 26 -20.33 10.15 1.88
CA GLU A 26 -19.96 8.75 2.08
C GLU A 26 -20.32 7.91 0.85
N THR A 27 -19.42 7.01 0.48
CA THR A 27 -19.67 5.97 -0.52
C THR A 27 -19.09 4.64 -0.04
N GLN A 28 -19.74 3.54 -0.36
CA GLN A 28 -19.20 2.21 -0.08
C GLN A 28 -18.28 1.79 -1.23
N LEU A 29 -17.06 1.38 -0.91
CA LEU A 29 -16.15 0.71 -1.84
C LEU A 29 -16.41 -0.80 -1.81
N PRO A 30 -15.94 -1.58 -2.81
CA PRO A 30 -16.06 -3.03 -2.78
C PRO A 30 -15.52 -3.61 -1.46
N SER A 31 -16.18 -4.65 -0.94
CA SER A 31 -15.66 -5.38 0.21
C SER A 31 -14.40 -6.14 -0.19
N VAL A 32 -13.41 -6.16 0.70
CA VAL A 32 -12.20 -6.98 0.57
C VAL A 32 -12.16 -7.96 1.71
N ALA A 33 -12.03 -9.26 1.39
CA ALA A 33 -12.00 -10.34 2.38
C ALA A 33 -11.07 -10.04 3.56
N ASN A 34 -11.44 -10.48 4.75
CA ASN A 34 -10.70 -10.22 6.00
C ASN A 34 -9.30 -10.86 6.05
N THR A 35 -9.00 -11.76 5.11
CA THR A 35 -7.64 -12.30 4.90
C THR A 35 -6.69 -11.29 4.27
N PHE A 36 -7.21 -10.19 3.73
CA PHE A 36 -6.44 -9.04 3.27
C PHE A 36 -6.43 -7.91 4.30
N GLN A 37 -5.29 -7.24 4.39
CA GLN A 37 -5.09 -6.00 5.12
C GLN A 37 -4.76 -4.86 4.16
N LEU A 38 -5.11 -3.63 4.55
CA LEU A 38 -4.63 -2.44 3.87
C LEU A 38 -3.18 -2.19 4.34
N ALA A 39 -2.22 -2.43 3.46
CA ALA A 39 -0.80 -2.39 3.77
C ALA A 39 -0.20 -0.99 3.59
N ALA A 40 -0.71 -0.20 2.63
CA ALA A 40 -0.29 1.17 2.41
C ALA A 40 -1.36 1.99 1.67
N ILE A 41 -1.24 3.30 1.78
CA ILE A 41 -1.95 4.30 0.99
C ILE A 41 -0.89 5.23 0.40
N GLY A 42 -0.93 5.48 -0.91
CA GLY A 42 0.03 6.34 -1.61
C GLY A 42 -0.35 6.54 -3.06
N ASP A 43 0.25 7.52 -3.75
CA ASP A 43 0.03 7.75 -5.18
C ASP A 43 0.95 6.83 -5.98
N PHE A 44 0.52 5.59 -6.24
CA PHE A 44 1.33 4.57 -6.93
C PHE A 44 1.28 4.72 -8.46
N SER A 45 0.41 5.59 -8.97
CA SER A 45 0.23 5.86 -10.39
C SER A 45 0.69 7.26 -10.82
N ALA A 46 1.21 8.06 -9.89
CA ALA A 46 1.64 9.45 -10.08
C ALA A 46 0.54 10.35 -10.67
N ASP A 47 -0.73 10.07 -10.36
CA ASP A 47 -1.90 10.77 -10.92
C ASP A 47 -2.47 11.86 -10.00
N GLY A 48 -1.78 12.11 -8.88
CA GLY A 48 -2.13 13.05 -7.83
C GLY A 48 -3.18 12.54 -6.85
N LYS A 49 -3.59 11.27 -6.92
CA LYS A 49 -4.61 10.66 -6.07
C LYS A 49 -4.03 9.51 -5.27
N ALA A 50 -4.63 9.26 -4.11
CA ALA A 50 -4.18 8.20 -3.22
C ALA A 50 -4.76 6.84 -3.65
N ASP A 51 -3.90 5.92 -4.00
CA ASP A 51 -4.18 4.52 -4.30
C ASP A 51 -4.03 3.62 -3.06
N LEU A 52 -4.56 2.40 -3.11
CA LEU A 52 -4.61 1.48 -1.96
C LEU A 52 -3.87 0.17 -2.23
N LEU A 53 -2.88 -0.16 -1.41
CA LEU A 53 -2.19 -1.44 -1.45
C LEU A 53 -2.83 -2.45 -0.49
N TRP A 54 -3.52 -3.44 -1.03
CA TRP A 54 -4.07 -4.57 -0.29
C TRP A 54 -3.10 -5.74 -0.28
N ARG A 55 -2.91 -6.35 0.89
CA ARG A 55 -1.99 -7.48 1.07
C ARG A 55 -2.68 -8.66 1.74
N HIS A 56 -2.52 -9.85 1.16
CA HIS A 56 -2.85 -11.11 1.81
C HIS A 56 -1.63 -11.62 2.58
N ALA A 57 -1.64 -11.47 3.91
CA ALA A 57 -0.43 -11.67 4.71
C ALA A 57 0.11 -13.10 4.67
N SER A 58 -0.75 -14.11 4.50
CA SER A 58 -0.34 -15.53 4.58
C SER A 58 0.19 -16.12 3.27
N ASP A 59 -0.34 -15.71 2.12
CA ASP A 59 0.06 -16.25 0.80
C ASP A 59 0.87 -15.23 -0.04
N GLY A 60 0.99 -14.00 0.48
CA GLY A 60 1.87 -13.00 -0.07
C GLY A 60 1.31 -12.19 -1.22
N ARG A 61 0.07 -12.45 -1.68
CA ARG A 61 -0.55 -11.69 -2.77
C ARG A 61 -0.70 -10.22 -2.42
N ASN A 62 -0.47 -9.35 -3.40
CA ASN A 62 -0.62 -7.92 -3.28
C ASN A 62 -1.50 -7.40 -4.43
N TYR A 63 -2.53 -6.63 -4.11
CA TYR A 63 -3.37 -5.97 -5.10
C TYR A 63 -3.29 -4.46 -4.87
N LEU A 64 -3.07 -3.73 -5.94
CA LEU A 64 -3.09 -2.28 -5.94
C LEU A 64 -4.42 -1.82 -6.53
N TRP A 65 -5.18 -1.05 -5.76
CA TRP A 65 -6.38 -0.37 -6.24
C TRP A 65 -6.00 1.04 -6.63
N LEU A 66 -6.07 1.34 -7.93
CA LEU A 66 -5.88 2.69 -8.43
C LEU A 66 -7.19 3.45 -8.27
N MET A 67 -7.15 4.57 -7.56
CA MET A 67 -8.35 5.26 -7.09
C MET A 67 -8.59 6.55 -7.87
N ASN A 68 -9.84 6.75 -8.30
CA ASN A 68 -10.32 8.03 -8.80
C ASN A 68 -11.61 8.40 -8.06
N GLY A 69 -11.44 8.97 -6.86
CA GLY A 69 -12.54 9.16 -5.91
C GLY A 69 -13.14 7.82 -5.49
N ALA A 70 -14.42 7.62 -5.76
CA ALA A 70 -15.14 6.38 -5.45
C ALA A 70 -14.91 5.25 -6.46
N SER A 71 -14.38 5.57 -7.64
CA SER A 71 -14.10 4.59 -8.69
C SER A 71 -12.71 3.99 -8.50
N ARG A 72 -12.55 2.71 -8.83
CA ARG A 72 -11.25 2.03 -8.76
C ARG A 72 -11.03 1.08 -9.92
N THR A 73 -9.79 0.97 -10.37
CA THR A 73 -9.29 -0.18 -11.12
C THR A 73 -8.39 -1.02 -10.20
N GLU A 74 -7.97 -2.19 -10.66
CA GLU A 74 -7.08 -3.07 -9.88
C GLU A 74 -6.02 -3.67 -10.76
N THR A 75 -4.82 -3.75 -10.20
CA THR A 75 -3.73 -4.54 -10.73
C THR A 75 -3.16 -5.42 -9.63
N GLN A 76 -2.61 -6.57 -10.01
CA GLN A 76 -1.90 -7.44 -9.08
C GLN A 76 -0.41 -7.13 -9.14
N LEU A 77 0.18 -6.76 -8.00
CA LEU A 77 1.63 -6.71 -7.86
C LEU A 77 2.15 -8.12 -7.53
N PRO A 78 3.41 -8.47 -7.88
CA PRO A 78 3.86 -9.82 -7.62
C PRO A 78 3.92 -10.13 -6.12
N SER A 79 3.79 -11.39 -5.75
CA SER A 79 3.70 -11.79 -4.33
C SER A 79 5.02 -11.60 -3.58
N VAL A 80 4.94 -11.38 -2.27
CA VAL A 80 6.09 -11.42 -1.33
C VAL A 80 5.80 -12.40 -0.22
N GLY A 81 6.78 -13.21 0.18
CA GLY A 81 6.62 -14.21 1.25
C GLY A 81 6.01 -13.64 2.53
N ALA A 82 5.31 -14.49 3.29
CA ALA A 82 4.54 -14.11 4.48
C ALA A 82 5.36 -13.42 5.59
N ALA A 83 6.67 -13.65 5.62
CA ALA A 83 7.58 -13.01 6.57
C ALA A 83 7.86 -11.53 6.25
N TYR A 84 7.48 -11.04 5.07
CA TYR A 84 7.67 -9.64 4.67
C TYR A 84 6.45 -8.77 4.97
N GLN A 85 6.74 -7.60 5.53
CA GLN A 85 5.78 -6.53 5.80
C GLN A 85 6.22 -5.25 5.10
N VAL A 86 5.26 -4.39 4.77
CA VAL A 86 5.58 -3.03 4.33
C VAL A 86 6.16 -2.29 5.52
N ALA A 87 7.41 -1.85 5.38
CA ALA A 87 8.14 -1.11 6.40
C ALA A 87 7.95 0.40 6.22
N ALA A 88 7.89 0.85 4.98
CA ALA A 88 7.65 2.24 4.61
C ALA A 88 7.25 2.36 3.14
N THR A 89 6.61 3.48 2.80
CA THR A 89 6.29 3.88 1.44
C THR A 89 6.66 5.35 1.23
N ALA A 90 7.31 5.67 0.12
CA ALA A 90 7.70 7.01 -0.28
C ALA A 90 8.11 6.98 -1.77
N ASP A 91 8.24 8.13 -2.41
CA ASP A 91 8.90 8.24 -3.72
C ASP A 91 10.43 8.19 -3.50
N TYR A 92 11.05 7.03 -3.73
CA TYR A 92 12.46 6.82 -3.45
C TYR A 92 13.37 7.11 -4.65
N ASP A 93 12.84 7.09 -5.87
CA ASP A 93 13.59 7.36 -7.09
C ASP A 93 13.27 8.71 -7.75
N GLY A 94 12.27 9.43 -7.23
CA GLY A 94 11.87 10.76 -7.69
C GLY A 94 10.99 10.72 -8.94
N ASN A 95 10.37 9.59 -9.27
CA ASN A 95 9.53 9.43 -10.46
C ASN A 95 8.08 9.90 -10.26
N GLY A 96 7.72 10.33 -9.05
CA GLY A 96 6.37 10.80 -8.67
C GLY A 96 5.44 9.69 -8.19
N SER A 97 5.86 8.43 -8.28
CA SER A 97 5.14 7.26 -7.77
C SER A 97 5.53 6.96 -6.33
N THR A 98 4.60 6.34 -5.60
CA THR A 98 4.90 5.74 -4.30
C THR A 98 5.60 4.40 -4.49
N ASP A 99 6.80 4.28 -3.93
CA ASP A 99 7.57 3.04 -3.86
C ASP A 99 7.37 2.31 -2.53
N ILE A 100 7.84 1.07 -2.44
CA ILE A 100 7.63 0.21 -1.26
C ILE A 100 8.96 -0.30 -0.71
N ALA A 101 9.20 -0.08 0.57
CA ALA A 101 10.24 -0.78 1.33
C ALA A 101 9.61 -1.97 2.08
N TRP A 102 10.00 -3.19 1.72
CA TRP A 102 9.62 -4.42 2.38
C TRP A 102 10.66 -4.84 3.40
N ARG A 103 10.25 -5.23 4.60
CA ARG A 103 11.14 -5.76 5.63
C ARG A 103 10.77 -7.17 6.01
N HIS A 104 11.78 -8.05 6.02
CA HIS A 104 11.65 -9.42 6.49
C HIS A 104 11.68 -9.46 8.03
N ALA A 105 10.66 -10.03 8.66
CA ALA A 105 10.51 -10.05 10.11
C ALA A 105 11.63 -10.78 10.86
N ALA A 106 12.15 -11.90 10.32
CA ALA A 106 13.19 -12.70 10.98
C ALA A 106 14.64 -12.32 10.62
N SER A 107 14.97 -12.10 9.34
CA SER A 107 16.33 -11.74 8.92
C SER A 107 16.63 -10.25 9.06
N GLY A 108 15.60 -9.39 9.06
CA GLY A 108 15.77 -7.94 9.03
C GLY A 108 16.16 -7.39 7.66
N GLN A 109 16.20 -8.23 6.61
CA GLN A 109 16.47 -7.78 5.24
C GLN A 109 15.43 -6.77 4.79
N VAL A 110 15.89 -5.74 4.09
CA VAL A 110 15.06 -4.69 3.52
C VAL A 110 15.21 -4.70 2.01
N TYR A 111 14.11 -4.99 1.32
CA TYR A 111 14.01 -4.88 -0.12
C TYR A 111 13.23 -3.63 -0.49
N GLN A 112 13.68 -2.92 -1.51
CA GLN A 112 12.98 -1.80 -2.10
C GLN A 112 12.36 -2.24 -3.42
N TRP A 113 11.11 -1.86 -3.63
CA TRP A 113 10.40 -1.94 -4.89
C TRP A 113 10.17 -0.52 -5.40
N LEU A 114 10.91 -0.15 -6.44
CA LEU A 114 10.64 1.05 -7.21
C LEU A 114 9.50 0.75 -8.19
N ILE A 115 8.43 1.52 -8.15
CA ILE A 115 7.22 1.31 -8.95
C ILE A 115 7.22 2.29 -10.11
N ASP A 116 7.24 1.76 -11.33
CA ASP A 116 7.03 2.59 -12.52
C ASP A 116 5.55 3.04 -12.57
N PRO A 117 5.25 4.35 -12.57
CA PRO A 117 3.87 4.82 -12.47
C PRO A 117 3.02 4.51 -13.70
N THR A 118 3.64 4.21 -14.85
CA THR A 118 2.93 3.97 -16.11
C THR A 118 2.57 2.49 -16.29
N THR A 119 3.53 1.61 -16.03
CA THR A 119 3.42 0.17 -16.22
C THR A 119 3.05 -0.57 -14.95
N LEU A 120 3.24 0.07 -13.78
CA LEU A 120 3.11 -0.51 -12.44
C LEU A 120 4.05 -1.71 -12.24
N ALA A 121 5.07 -1.84 -13.09
CA ALA A 121 6.13 -2.79 -12.94
C ALA A 121 7.04 -2.36 -11.79
N ARG A 122 7.62 -3.33 -11.08
CA ARG A 122 8.58 -3.06 -10.02
C ARG A 122 10.01 -3.32 -10.46
N THR A 123 10.94 -2.53 -9.95
CA THR A 123 12.36 -2.90 -9.84
C THR A 123 12.63 -3.27 -8.38
N GLU A 124 13.06 -4.51 -8.12
CA GLU A 124 13.36 -5.01 -6.77
C GLU A 124 14.86 -4.95 -6.48
N THR A 125 15.24 -4.36 -5.33
CA THR A 125 16.64 -4.29 -4.88
C THR A 125 16.74 -4.59 -3.39
N LEU A 126 17.68 -5.46 -2.99
CA LEU A 126 18.07 -5.59 -1.57
C LEU A 126 18.92 -4.39 -1.19
N ILE A 127 18.42 -3.54 -0.28
CA ILE A 127 19.11 -2.30 0.12
C ILE A 127 19.86 -2.42 1.45
N GLY A 128 19.66 -3.52 2.18
CA GLY A 128 20.42 -3.81 3.39
C GLY A 128 19.71 -4.74 4.35
N THR A 129 20.28 -4.87 5.54
CA THR A 129 19.75 -5.69 6.63
C THR A 129 19.82 -4.89 7.92
N VAL A 130 18.69 -4.75 8.61
CA VAL A 130 18.59 -4.07 9.91
C VAL A 130 18.06 -5.06 10.93
N SER A 131 18.81 -5.28 12.01
CA SER A 131 18.48 -6.23 13.08
C SER A 131 16.99 -6.19 13.43
N PRO A 132 16.28 -7.33 13.45
CA PRO A 132 14.86 -7.38 13.79
C PRO A 132 14.58 -6.97 15.25
N ALA A 133 15.59 -6.99 16.13
CA ALA A 133 15.43 -6.65 17.54
C ALA A 133 15.42 -5.12 17.76
N ASN A 134 14.30 -4.58 18.23
CA ASN A 134 14.12 -3.20 18.74
C ASN A 134 14.36 -2.06 17.73
N PHE A 135 14.36 -2.33 16.42
CA PHE A 135 14.40 -1.29 15.38
C PHE A 135 13.05 -1.15 14.67
N SER A 136 12.57 0.08 14.60
CA SER A 136 11.43 0.52 13.79
C SER A 136 11.94 1.42 12.66
N VAL A 137 11.28 1.34 11.50
CA VAL A 137 11.52 2.31 10.43
C VAL A 137 10.81 3.61 10.81
N ILE A 138 11.54 4.72 10.74
CA ILE A 138 10.99 6.07 10.89
C ILE A 138 11.32 6.77 9.57
N THR A 139 10.30 7.03 8.76
CA THR A 139 10.45 7.86 7.55
C THR A 139 10.13 9.32 7.88
N PRO A 140 10.86 10.28 7.30
CA PRO A 140 10.55 11.70 7.41
C PRO A 140 9.24 12.08 6.70
#